data_AF-A0A0N5CIZ6-F1
#
_entry.id   AF-A0A0N5CIZ6-F1
#
_cell.length_a   1.000
_cell.length_b   1.000
_cell.length_c   1.000
_cell.angle_alpha   90.00
_cell.angle_beta   90.00
_cell.angle_gamma   90.00
#
_symmetry.space_group_name_H-M   'P 1'
#
loop_
_entity.id
_entity.type
_entity.pdbx_description
1 polymer ?
#
loop_
_entity_poly.entity_id
_entity_poly.type
_entity_poly.pdbx_seq_one_letter_code
_entity_poly.pdbx_strand_id
1 'polypeptide(L)'
;MSPDNDNIFLKQEIFEAKCEFPYDVNFFKEHVFKTTSVPFCSNIDSSLKWNLVVIPSGYDPSTFGSFCILLKNNNVKNDDINVLCQFYIMDENRKILFDDLLINVMFDKIKNMWGIKTYMSKDELLKECV
;
A
#
# COMPACT_ATOMS: atom_id res chain seq x y z
N MET A 1 8.39 -41.91 22.25
CA MET A 1 8.27 -41.27 20.92
C MET A 1 7.58 -39.95 21.14
N SER A 2 8.32 -38.85 21.08
CA SER A 2 7.70 -37.52 21.01
C SER A 2 7.00 -37.40 19.66
N PRO A 3 5.79 -36.84 19.57
CA PRO A 3 5.29 -36.41 18.28
C PRO A 3 6.17 -35.23 17.87
N ASP A 4 6.89 -35.43 16.78
CA ASP A 4 7.42 -34.34 15.96
C ASP A 4 6.23 -33.42 15.66
N ASN A 5 6.14 -32.31 16.39
CA ASN A 5 5.23 -31.24 15.99
C ASN A 5 5.86 -30.63 14.75
N ASP A 6 5.41 -31.18 13.64
CA ASP A 6 5.57 -30.69 12.30
C ASP A 6 5.72 -29.17 12.32
N ASN A 7 6.85 -28.71 11.78
CA ASN A 7 6.98 -27.34 11.34
C ASN A 7 5.84 -27.08 10.35
N ILE A 8 4.73 -26.55 10.87
CA ILE A 8 3.67 -25.95 10.07
C ILE A 8 4.33 -24.71 9.46
N PHE A 9 5.06 -24.93 8.37
CA PHE A 9 5.27 -23.92 7.36
C PHE A 9 3.86 -23.63 6.83
N LEU A 10 3.20 -22.65 7.46
CA LEU A 10 2.12 -21.91 6.82
C LEU A 10 2.70 -21.50 5.47
N LYS A 11 2.26 -22.16 4.40
CA LYS A 11 2.45 -21.66 3.04
C LYS A 11 1.83 -20.26 3.05
N GLN A 12 2.67 -19.25 3.26
CA GLN A 12 2.34 -17.89 2.90
C GLN A 12 2.26 -17.89 1.39
N GLU A 13 1.07 -18.19 0.88
CA GLU A 13 0.81 -17.96 -0.51
C GLU A 13 0.88 -16.44 -0.71
N ILE A 14 1.92 -16.00 -1.42
CA ILE A 14 2.14 -14.60 -1.75
C ILE A 14 1.14 -14.27 -2.85
N PHE A 15 0.36 -13.22 -2.64
CA PHE A 15 -0.68 -12.86 -3.58
C PHE A 15 -0.65 -11.40 -3.93
N GLU A 16 -0.76 -11.15 -5.23
CA GLU A 16 -0.59 -9.85 -5.82
C GLU A 16 -1.96 -9.25 -6.11
N ALA A 17 -2.34 -8.23 -5.35
CA ALA A 17 -3.52 -7.44 -5.62
C ALA A 17 -3.06 -6.05 -6.08
N LYS A 18 -3.26 -5.75 -7.36
CA LYS A 18 -2.80 -4.50 -7.98
C LYS A 18 -3.90 -3.45 -7.98
N CYS A 19 -3.54 -2.23 -7.65
CA CYS A 19 -4.37 -1.07 -7.88
C CYS A 19 -3.49 0.03 -8.49
N GLU A 20 -3.92 0.55 -9.63
CA GLU A 20 -3.23 1.64 -10.32
C GLU A 20 -4.06 2.91 -10.14
N PHE A 21 -3.37 4.04 -9.96
CA PHE A 21 -3.97 5.36 -10.11
C PHE A 21 -3.31 6.05 -11.29
N PRO A 22 -4.07 6.46 -12.31
CA PRO A 22 -3.55 7.33 -13.33
C PRO A 22 -3.49 8.74 -12.75
N TYR A 23 -2.36 9.08 -12.13
CA TYR A 23 -2.06 10.47 -11.76
C TYR A 23 -1.09 11.04 -12.78
N ASP A 24 -1.39 12.24 -13.28
CA ASP A 24 -0.37 13.05 -13.93
C ASP A 24 0.44 13.81 -12.87
N VAL A 25 1.55 14.41 -13.29
CA VAL A 25 2.41 15.20 -12.40
C VAL A 25 1.65 16.38 -11.78
N ASN A 26 0.64 16.91 -12.46
CA ASN A 26 -0.17 18.02 -11.98
C ASN A 26 -1.04 17.61 -10.79
N PHE A 27 -1.48 16.35 -10.70
CA PHE A 27 -2.12 15.81 -9.52
C PHE A 27 -1.30 16.09 -8.26
N PHE A 28 -0.01 15.81 -8.25
CA PHE A 28 0.84 16.00 -7.06
C PHE A 28 1.20 17.47 -6.79
N LYS A 29 1.13 18.32 -7.81
CA LYS A 29 1.33 19.78 -7.69
C LYS A 29 0.10 20.48 -7.11
N GLU A 30 -1.08 20.14 -7.60
CA GLU A 30 -2.32 20.87 -7.34
C GLU A 30 -3.19 20.21 -6.25
N HIS A 31 -3.13 18.90 -6.09
CA HIS A 31 -3.96 18.20 -5.11
C HIS A 31 -3.31 18.21 -3.73
N VAL A 32 -4.06 18.71 -2.76
CA VAL A 32 -3.70 18.75 -1.34
C VAL A 32 -4.52 17.73 -0.52
N PHE A 33 -5.48 17.07 -1.16
CA PHE A 33 -6.45 16.21 -0.46
C PHE A 33 -6.10 14.74 -0.57
N LYS A 34 -6.42 14.00 0.50
CA LYS A 34 -6.39 12.53 0.55
C LYS A 34 -7.27 11.95 -0.56
N THR A 35 -6.68 11.07 -1.37
CA THR A 35 -7.38 10.32 -2.41
C THR A 35 -7.38 8.84 -2.07
N THR A 36 -8.49 8.15 -2.35
CA THR A 36 -8.69 6.73 -2.04
C THR A 36 -9.12 6.01 -3.31
N SER A 37 -8.57 4.82 -3.54
CA SER A 37 -8.81 4.06 -4.76
C SER A 37 -10.23 3.53 -4.82
N VAL A 38 -10.62 2.97 -5.96
CA VAL A 38 -11.69 1.98 -5.97
C VAL A 38 -11.28 0.76 -5.13
N PRO A 39 -12.19 0.12 -4.40
CA PRO A 39 -11.87 -1.08 -3.65
C PRO A 39 -11.40 -2.21 -4.55
N PHE A 40 -10.35 -2.92 -4.14
CA PHE A 40 -9.84 -4.10 -4.82
C PHE A 40 -9.72 -5.27 -3.83
N CYS A 41 -9.56 -6.48 -4.34
CA CYS A 41 -9.39 -7.68 -3.52
C CYS A 41 -8.31 -8.57 -4.13
N SER A 42 -7.78 -9.49 -3.33
CA SER A 42 -6.95 -10.56 -3.88
C SER A 42 -7.82 -11.56 -4.65
N ASN A 43 -7.18 -12.39 -5.45
CA ASN A 43 -7.80 -13.47 -6.22
C ASN A 43 -8.20 -14.70 -5.38
N ILE A 44 -7.95 -14.69 -4.06
CA ILE A 44 -8.14 -15.83 -3.14
C ILE A 44 -9.25 -15.55 -2.18
N ASP A 45 -9.26 -14.33 -1.67
CA ASP A 45 -10.31 -13.90 -0.77
C ASP A 45 -10.92 -12.61 -1.29
N SER A 46 -11.92 -12.79 -2.14
CA SER A 46 -12.75 -11.70 -2.65
C SER A 46 -13.55 -10.99 -1.56
N SER A 47 -13.67 -11.59 -0.36
CA SER A 47 -14.30 -10.93 0.78
C SER A 47 -13.42 -9.81 1.31
N LEU A 48 -12.09 -9.96 1.30
CA LEU A 48 -11.12 -8.94 1.74
C LEU A 48 -11.05 -7.78 0.75
N LYS A 49 -11.64 -6.65 1.15
CA LYS A 49 -11.63 -5.42 0.35
C LYS A 49 -10.57 -4.46 0.86
N TRP A 50 -9.71 -4.05 -0.05
CA TRP A 50 -8.60 -3.14 0.18
C TRP A 50 -8.80 -1.84 -0.58
N ASN A 51 -8.25 -0.75 -0.06
CA ASN A 51 -8.05 0.48 -0.80
C ASN A 51 -6.60 0.91 -0.70
N LEU A 52 -6.10 1.49 -1.79
CA LEU A 52 -4.88 2.27 -1.77
C LEU A 52 -5.28 3.72 -1.48
N VAL A 53 -4.58 4.34 -0.53
CA VAL A 53 -4.81 5.71 -0.08
C VAL A 53 -3.54 6.49 -0.35
N VAL A 54 -3.67 7.60 -1.06
CA VAL A 54 -2.56 8.51 -1.34
C VAL A 54 -2.88 9.87 -0.72
N ILE A 55 -1.93 10.45 0.00
CA ILE A 55 -2.04 11.79 0.56
C ILE A 55 -0.88 12.61 0.00
N PRO A 56 -1.09 13.35 -1.11
CA PRO A 56 -0.01 14.06 -1.80
C PRO A 56 0.68 15.12 -0.94
N SER A 57 -0.02 15.72 0.02
CA SER A 57 0.50 16.79 0.89
C SER A 57 1.28 16.31 2.10
N GLY A 58 1.33 14.99 2.35
CA GLY A 58 1.83 14.41 3.60
C GLY A 58 0.70 14.06 4.56
N TYR A 59 0.97 13.12 5.48
CA TYR A 59 0.00 12.57 6.42
C TYR A 59 -0.31 13.51 7.60
N ASP A 60 0.71 14.19 8.11
CA ASP A 60 0.67 15.13 9.22
C ASP A 60 1.72 16.25 8.98
N PRO A 61 1.71 17.36 9.75
CA PRO A 61 2.59 18.50 9.52
C PRO A 61 4.09 18.18 9.46
N SER A 62 4.54 17.11 10.12
CA SER A 62 5.95 16.69 10.09
C SER A 62 6.37 16.03 8.77
N THR A 63 5.39 15.66 7.95
CA THR A 63 5.59 14.94 6.68
C THR A 63 5.24 15.79 5.46
N PHE A 64 4.98 17.09 5.67
CA PHE A 64 4.70 18.02 4.57
C PHE A 64 5.89 18.12 3.61
N GLY A 65 5.59 18.18 2.31
CA GLY A 65 6.59 18.13 1.25
C GLY A 65 6.93 16.71 0.76
N SER A 66 6.40 15.68 1.40
CA SER A 66 6.39 14.30 0.90
C SER A 66 4.97 13.84 0.62
N PHE A 67 4.80 12.84 -0.24
CA PHE A 67 3.52 12.14 -0.32
C PHE A 67 3.53 10.87 0.52
N CYS A 68 2.35 10.56 1.03
CA CYS A 68 2.07 9.39 1.85
C CYS A 68 1.28 8.38 1.03
N ILE A 69 1.61 7.10 1.20
CA ILE A 69 0.88 5.98 0.60
C ILE A 69 0.50 4.99 1.69
N LEU A 70 -0.76 4.59 1.73
CA LEU A 70 -1.30 3.67 2.74
C LEU A 70 -2.17 2.61 2.07
N LEU A 71 -2.06 1.39 2.55
CA LEU A 71 -3.01 0.32 2.32
C LEU A 71 -4.05 0.34 3.44
N LYS A 72 -5.33 0.34 3.07
CA LYS A 72 -6.45 0.28 4.00
C LYS A 72 -7.22 -1.03 3.79
N ASN A 73 -7.41 -1.78 4.86
CA ASN A 73 -8.38 -2.85 4.93
C ASN A 73 -9.77 -2.27 5.24
N ASN A 74 -10.75 -2.51 4.38
CA ASN A 74 -12.12 -2.09 4.62
C ASN A 74 -12.90 -3.05 5.51
N ASN A 75 -12.37 -4.25 5.73
CA ASN A 75 -13.03 -5.29 6.50
C ASN A 75 -12.63 -5.19 7.97
N VAL A 76 -13.22 -4.24 8.69
CA VAL A 76 -12.95 -4.00 10.13
C VAL A 76 -13.49 -5.13 11.04
N LYS A 77 -14.12 -6.17 10.47
CA LYS A 77 -14.79 -7.24 11.24
C LYS A 77 -14.05 -8.57 11.26
N ASN A 78 -13.01 -8.76 10.45
CA ASN A 78 -12.30 -10.03 10.34
C ASN A 78 -11.25 -10.21 11.44
N ASP A 79 -10.84 -11.46 11.64
CA ASP A 79 -9.68 -11.84 12.46
C ASP A 79 -8.39 -11.17 11.95
N ASP A 80 -7.34 -11.19 12.76
CA ASP A 80 -6.06 -10.56 12.43
C ASP A 80 -5.51 -11.09 11.09
N ILE A 81 -5.19 -10.17 10.17
CA ILE A 81 -4.75 -10.49 8.81
C ILE A 81 -3.29 -10.07 8.66
N ASN A 82 -2.42 -11.04 8.35
CA ASN A 82 -1.05 -10.75 7.94
C ASN A 82 -0.96 -10.65 6.42
N VAL A 83 -0.35 -9.57 5.94
CA VAL A 83 -0.21 -9.26 4.51
C VAL A 83 1.23 -8.87 4.22
N LEU A 84 1.82 -9.45 3.16
CA LEU A 84 3.04 -8.93 2.56
C LEU A 84 2.67 -7.81 1.58
N CYS A 85 3.20 -6.62 1.79
CA CYS A 85 2.85 -5.41 1.04
C CYS A 85 4.10 -4.72 0.50
N GLN A 86 4.05 -4.34 -0.77
CA GLN A 86 5.05 -3.51 -1.45
C GLN A 86 4.30 -2.49 -2.33
N PHE A 87 4.81 -1.26 -2.38
CA PHE A 87 4.29 -0.17 -3.20
C PHE A 87 5.27 0.15 -4.34
N TYR A 88 4.72 0.56 -5.48
CA TYR A 88 5.48 0.91 -6.67
C TYR A 88 4.99 2.23 -7.28
N ILE A 89 5.90 2.98 -7.88
CA ILE A 89 5.63 4.07 -8.83
C ILE A 89 6.02 3.57 -10.21
N MET A 90 5.12 3.71 -11.18
CA MET A 90 5.33 3.26 -12.55
C MET A 90 5.15 4.43 -13.53
N ASP A 91 5.86 4.39 -14.65
CA ASP A 91 5.62 5.29 -15.77
C ASP A 91 4.40 4.85 -16.62
N GLU A 92 4.08 5.63 -17.65
CA GLU A 92 2.99 5.33 -18.60
C GLU A 92 3.18 4.01 -19.38
N ASN A 93 4.42 3.53 -19.48
CA ASN A 93 4.79 2.27 -20.12
C ASN A 93 4.86 1.10 -19.13
N ARG A 94 4.40 1.29 -17.88
CA ARG A 94 4.42 0.31 -16.79
C ARG A 94 5.83 -0.12 -16.37
N LYS A 95 6.84 0.69 -16.65
CA LYS A 95 8.18 0.51 -16.09
C LYS A 95 8.16 1.02 -14.65
N ILE A 96 8.66 0.21 -13.72
CA ILE A 96 8.85 0.63 -12.33
C ILE A 96 9.93 1.71 -12.31
N LEU A 97 9.56 2.90 -11.83
CA LEU A 97 10.46 4.03 -11.58
C LEU A 97 11.02 3.96 -10.15
N PHE A 98 10.18 3.51 -9.22
CA PHE A 98 10.53 3.40 -7.81
C PHE A 98 9.74 2.27 -7.14
N ASP A 99 10.38 1.55 -6.22
CA ASP A 99 9.79 0.54 -5.37
C ASP A 99 10.27 0.67 -3.92
N ASP A 100 9.45 0.24 -2.97
CA ASP A 100 9.86 0.12 -1.58
C ASP A 100 10.23 -1.31 -1.20
N LEU A 101 10.55 -1.52 0.07
CA LEU A 101 10.81 -2.85 0.59
C LEU A 101 9.49 -3.61 0.79
N LEU A 102 9.48 -4.89 0.43
CA LEU A 102 8.41 -5.81 0.78
C LEU A 102 8.34 -5.97 2.30
N ILE A 103 7.23 -5.58 2.90
CA ILE A 103 7.04 -5.57 4.36
C ILE A 103 5.87 -6.47 4.76
N ASN A 104 6.05 -7.22 5.85
CA ASN A 104 4.96 -7.96 6.49
C ASN A 104 4.19 -7.06 7.45
N VAL A 105 2.87 -6.99 7.25
CA VAL A 105 1.98 -6.06 7.93
C VAL A 105 0.80 -6.81 8.52
N MET A 106 0.58 -6.60 9.81
CA MET A 106 -0.61 -7.09 10.49
C MET A 106 -1.70 -6.01 10.50
N PHE A 107 -2.89 -6.39 10.05
CA PHE A 107 -4.13 -5.62 10.12
C PHE A 107 -5.07 -6.28 11.12
N ASP A 108 -5.65 -5.46 12.00
CA ASP A 108 -6.59 -5.89 13.02
C ASP A 108 -7.78 -4.91 13.12
N LYS A 109 -8.67 -5.13 14.08
CA LYS A 109 -9.88 -4.31 14.28
C LYS A 109 -9.58 -2.85 14.64
N ILE A 110 -8.41 -2.56 15.21
CA ILE A 110 -7.93 -1.24 15.60
C ILE A 110 -7.08 -0.65 14.47
N LYS A 111 -6.19 -1.45 13.89
CA LYS A 111 -5.22 -1.08 12.86
C LYS A 111 -5.67 -1.58 11.48
N ASN A 112 -6.67 -0.91 10.93
CA ASN A 112 -7.18 -1.21 9.58
C ASN A 112 -6.43 -0.48 8.45
N MET A 113 -5.36 0.26 8.77
CA MET A 113 -4.59 1.05 7.81
C MET A 113 -3.11 1.01 8.15
N TRP A 114 -2.28 0.87 7.13
CA TRP A 114 -0.82 0.86 7.27
C TRP A 114 -0.16 1.37 6.00
N GLY A 115 0.98 2.01 6.12
CA GLY A 115 1.81 2.38 4.98
C GLY A 115 2.92 3.32 5.37
N ILE A 116 3.44 4.04 4.38
CA ILE A 116 4.63 4.87 4.49
C ILE A 116 4.22 6.34 4.43
N LYS A 117 4.39 7.04 5.55
CA LYS A 117 3.96 8.44 5.70
C LYS A 117 4.80 9.43 4.88
N THR A 118 6.07 9.08 4.63
CA THR A 118 7.03 9.84 3.83
C THR A 118 7.57 8.92 2.75
N TYR A 119 6.70 8.49 1.84
CA TYR A 119 7.07 7.48 0.85
C TYR A 119 8.14 8.00 -0.11
N MET A 120 7.93 9.21 -0.62
CA MET A 120 8.87 9.93 -1.45
C MET A 120 8.60 11.44 -1.33
N SER A 121 9.66 12.24 -1.41
CA SER A 121 9.50 13.70 -1.44
C SER A 121 8.83 14.15 -2.74
N LYS A 122 8.08 15.26 -2.70
CA LYS A 122 7.49 15.82 -3.92
C LYS A 122 8.56 16.16 -4.95
N ASP A 123 9.69 16.69 -4.50
CA ASP A 123 10.79 17.08 -5.39
C ASP A 123 11.43 15.88 -6.09
N GLU A 124 11.57 14.74 -5.41
CA GLU A 124 12.04 13.49 -6.03
C GLU A 124 11.02 12.96 -7.03
N LEU A 125 9.74 12.91 -6.67
CA LEU A 125 8.68 12.47 -7.58
C LEU A 125 8.66 13.32 -8.86
N LEU A 126 8.75 14.64 -8.71
CA LEU A 126 8.76 15.56 -9.84
C LEU A 126 9.98 15.39 -10.75
N LYS A 127 11.12 14.90 -10.24
CA LYS A 127 12.32 14.61 -11.05
C LYS A 127 12.18 13.31 -11.85
N GLU A 128 11.58 12.29 -11.26
CA GLU A 128 11.37 10.99 -11.92
C GLU A 128 10.29 11.05 -13.01
N CYS A 129 9.47 12.11 -13.04
CA CYS A 129 8.42 12.31 -14.05
C CYS A 129 8.83 13.24 -15.22
N VAL A 130 10.12 13.53 -15.41
CA VAL A 130 10.66 14.35 -16.53
C VAL A 130 11.34 13.49 -17.58
#